data_AF-A0A8T0XFK3-F1
#
_entry.id   AF-A0A8T0XFK3-F1
#
_cell.length_a   1.000
_cell.length_b   1.000
_cell.length_c   1.000
_cell.angle_alpha   90.00
_cell.angle_beta   90.00
_cell.angle_gamma   90.00
#
_symmetry.space_group_name_H-M   'P 1'
#
loop_
_entity.id
_entity.type
_entity.pdbx_description
1 polymer ?
#
loop_
_entity_poly.entity_id
_entity_poly.type
_entity_poly.pdbx_seq_one_letter_code
_entity_poly.pdbx_strand_id
1 'polypeptide(L)'
;MLFYSLHFVLYVLFVYTESKMILIRLAKFLNLKKEASAFAGRVVEPVLRLLNENGLVADEATNLLRTVIKLYPSSVNRHYNKVESAIVAKVMSTGVNIKPSEKFARTLALLPSIRVSEDSWSLMIQRILIVVNNLLNDAFVGLEEEKNGHDIMLLLVPPGADPPPTLGDQVRSGANVHITKKFRVCTVPTISALMHCCSVMLTSYYPVQVNVPMRALVALIRRVLLVDGSLHKKLFPSTTSLHQELICFELPSLHSTFLDLLNATIKGLRSQLLPHGASIIRLVTEYFKIAKLPSLRTKAYSILQLLLTSMGIGTSLHLLEATVSNAIADLNDDGGSDMTIMSTNPSKVTNESSSKIYSKKRKQEPQVQNSFVSGSEKAAISPRKRKGSSVQIASKAMTPETTGDARILTPLSVKIAALETLEILLNVGGSLQTDCWRPEVDLLLINVATSACDTGGSYEQKPSTFGGASILDLQLASLKALLASFLSSPYSRPPYLAKGIKLFMKGNSSYEYKCEYIRTRFPVVNLTANIHISILSYIEKLI
;
A
#
# COMPACT_ATOMS: atom_id res chain seq x y z
N MET A 1 26.27 1.11 38.69
CA MET A 1 26.56 1.23 37.23
C MET A 1 25.37 1.75 36.41
N LEU A 2 24.16 1.20 36.55
CA LEU A 2 22.98 1.64 35.77
C LEU A 2 22.59 3.13 35.97
N PHE A 3 22.73 3.68 37.18
CA PHE A 3 22.43 5.09 37.45
C PHE A 3 23.38 6.07 36.74
N TYR A 4 24.68 5.75 36.66
CA TYR A 4 25.66 6.58 35.94
C TYR A 4 25.45 6.54 34.41
N SER A 5 25.04 5.39 33.88
CA SER A 5 24.73 5.24 32.45
C SER A 5 23.48 6.04 32.06
N LEU A 6 22.43 6.04 32.88
CA LEU A 6 21.22 6.82 32.61
C LEU A 6 21.49 8.33 32.70
N HIS A 7 22.23 8.78 33.71
CA HIS A 7 22.59 10.19 33.88
C HIS A 7 23.47 10.71 32.73
N PHE A 8 24.38 9.87 32.23
CA PHE A 8 25.20 10.19 31.06
C PHE A 8 24.35 10.30 29.78
N VAL A 9 23.44 9.36 29.53
CA VAL A 9 22.54 9.41 28.36
C VAL A 9 21.63 10.64 28.40
N LEU A 10 21.07 10.99 29.56
CA LEU A 10 20.28 12.22 29.73
C LEU A 10 21.10 13.48 29.51
N TYR A 11 22.33 13.54 30.05
CA TYR A 11 23.22 14.67 29.83
C TYR A 11 23.56 14.85 28.35
N VAL A 12 23.88 13.76 27.65
CA VAL A 12 24.12 13.77 26.20
C VAL A 12 22.87 14.30 25.50
N LEU A 13 21.69 13.71 25.71
CA LEU A 13 20.44 14.15 25.08
C LEU A 13 20.11 15.64 25.31
N PHE A 14 20.37 16.14 26.53
CA PHE A 14 20.19 17.55 26.86
C PHE A 14 21.15 18.44 26.05
N VAL A 15 22.44 18.12 26.01
CA VAL A 15 23.45 18.87 25.24
C VAL A 15 23.10 18.91 23.75
N TYR A 16 22.58 17.82 23.18
CA TYR A 16 22.17 17.77 21.77
C TYR A 16 20.94 18.64 21.48
N THR A 17 19.95 18.61 22.37
CA THR A 17 18.74 19.43 22.25
C THR A 17 19.10 20.92 22.32
N GLU A 18 19.94 21.30 23.27
CA GLU A 18 20.44 22.67 23.40
C GLU A 18 21.29 23.09 22.19
N SER A 19 22.21 22.24 21.73
CA SER A 19 23.04 22.51 20.53
C SER A 19 22.18 22.74 19.28
N LYS A 20 21.12 21.94 19.12
CA LYS A 20 20.14 22.10 18.05
C LYS A 20 19.39 23.42 18.16
N MET A 21 18.90 23.78 19.35
CA MET A 21 18.21 25.06 19.58
C MET A 21 19.12 26.25 19.30
N ILE A 22 20.38 26.19 19.74
CA ILE A 22 21.39 27.22 19.49
C ILE A 22 21.62 27.37 17.98
N LEU A 23 21.82 26.29 17.24
CA LEU A 23 22.01 26.34 15.79
C LEU A 23 20.80 26.92 15.04
N ILE A 24 19.58 26.59 15.48
CA ILE A 24 18.33 27.13 14.92
C ILE A 24 18.22 28.63 15.21
N ARG A 25 18.55 29.07 16.43
CA ARG A 25 18.54 30.50 16.80
C ARG A 25 19.61 31.26 16.01
N LEU A 26 20.82 30.74 15.92
CA LEU A 26 21.93 31.33 15.16
C LEU A 26 21.60 31.49 13.68
N ALA A 27 20.83 30.57 13.09
CA ALA A 27 20.43 30.66 11.68
C ALA A 27 19.55 31.87 11.38
N LYS A 28 18.89 32.46 12.39
CA LYS A 28 18.09 33.68 12.25
C LYS A 28 18.93 34.96 12.21
N PHE A 29 20.19 34.90 12.67
CA PHE A 29 21.07 36.07 12.73
C PHE A 29 22.03 36.07 11.54
N LEU A 30 21.73 36.88 10.52
CA LEU A 30 22.57 36.98 9.31
C LEU A 30 24.02 37.36 9.61
N ASN A 31 24.23 38.21 10.63
CA ASN A 31 25.55 38.70 11.03
C ASN A 31 26.46 37.60 11.62
N LEU A 32 25.87 36.52 12.16
CA LEU A 32 26.60 35.41 12.79
C LEU A 32 26.73 34.19 11.87
N LYS A 33 26.31 34.28 10.61
CA LYS A 33 26.24 33.12 9.69
C LYS A 33 27.58 32.41 9.49
N LYS A 34 28.69 33.17 9.44
CA LYS A 34 30.05 32.59 9.28
C LYS A 34 30.48 31.81 10.52
N GLU A 35 30.30 32.39 11.70
CA GLU A 35 30.65 31.75 12.99
C GLU A 35 29.76 30.54 13.27
N ALA A 36 28.46 30.66 12.99
CA ALA A 36 27.51 29.58 13.10
C ALA A 36 27.84 28.42 12.16
N SER A 37 28.26 28.71 10.92
CA SER A 37 28.74 27.69 9.97
C SER A 37 30.03 27.02 10.46
N ALA A 38 30.98 27.77 11.02
CA ALA A 38 32.21 27.20 11.59
C ALA A 38 31.93 26.32 12.82
N PHE A 39 31.00 26.73 13.69
CA PHE A 39 30.53 25.92 14.82
C PHE A 39 29.83 24.65 14.33
N ALA A 40 28.91 24.77 13.37
CA ALA A 40 28.22 23.64 12.77
C ALA A 40 29.19 22.61 12.18
N GLY A 41 30.28 23.06 11.53
CA GLY A 41 31.32 22.17 10.99
C GLY A 41 32.04 21.38 12.08
N ARG A 42 32.35 22.00 13.22
CA ARG A 42 32.99 21.33 14.37
C ARG A 42 32.09 20.28 15.03
N VAL A 43 30.78 20.42 14.90
CA VAL A 43 29.78 19.49 15.46
C VAL A 43 29.63 18.22 14.61
N VAL A 44 30.00 18.23 13.33
CA VAL A 44 29.80 17.07 12.42
C VAL A 44 30.58 15.84 12.87
N GLU A 45 31.87 15.97 13.20
CA GLU A 45 32.70 14.81 13.56
C GLU A 45 32.27 14.14 14.88
N PRO A 46 31.97 14.87 15.98
CA PRO A 46 31.37 14.29 17.18
C PRO A 46 30.03 13.58 16.92
N VAL A 47 29.17 14.19 16.09
CA VAL A 47 27.90 13.58 15.68
C VAL A 47 28.12 12.26 14.96
N LEU A 48 29.10 12.18 14.05
CA LEU A 48 29.43 10.94 13.34
C LEU A 48 29.91 9.83 14.26
N ARG A 49 30.65 10.14 15.33
CA ARG A 49 31.07 9.15 16.32
C ARG A 49 29.88 8.59 17.09
N LEU A 50 28.96 9.46 17.53
CA LEU A 50 27.76 9.02 18.25
C LEU A 50 26.74 8.34 17.35
N LEU A 51 26.75 8.65 16.04
CA LEU A 51 25.97 7.90 15.09
C LEU A 51 26.35 6.42 15.10
N ASN A 52 27.57 6.01 15.48
CA ASN A 52 27.92 4.60 15.61
C ASN A 52 27.27 3.91 16.82
N GLU A 53 26.83 4.67 17.83
CA GLU A 53 26.10 4.12 18.98
C GLU A 53 24.69 3.65 18.57
N ASN A 54 23.98 2.96 19.47
CA ASN A 54 22.65 2.41 19.21
C ASN A 54 21.59 3.06 20.12
N GLY A 55 20.34 3.08 19.68
CA GLY A 55 19.21 3.57 20.47
C GLY A 55 18.99 5.08 20.37
N LEU A 56 18.54 5.70 21.46
CA LEU A 56 18.07 7.10 21.48
C LEU A 56 19.16 8.13 21.15
N VAL A 57 20.42 7.81 21.46
CA VAL A 57 21.57 8.70 21.18
C VAL A 57 21.77 8.88 19.67
N ALA A 58 21.74 7.78 18.92
CA ALA A 58 21.87 7.82 17.45
C ALA A 58 20.69 8.55 16.80
N ASP A 59 19.49 8.40 17.36
CA ASP A 59 18.28 9.11 16.92
C ASP A 59 18.42 10.64 17.06
N GLU A 60 18.92 11.12 18.20
CA GLU A 60 19.08 12.56 18.42
C GLU A 60 20.31 13.13 17.68
N ALA A 61 21.39 12.34 17.55
CA ALA A 61 22.52 12.68 16.70
C ALA A 61 22.07 12.86 15.23
N THR A 62 21.17 12.01 14.74
CA THR A 62 20.57 12.12 13.40
C THR A 62 19.72 13.38 13.26
N ASN A 63 18.91 13.71 14.28
CA ASN A 63 18.12 14.95 14.30
C ASN A 63 19.00 16.20 14.25
N LEU A 64 20.11 16.21 15.00
CA LEU A 64 21.08 17.30 14.97
C LEU A 64 21.74 17.38 13.60
N LEU A 65 22.21 16.26 13.05
CA LEU A 65 22.82 16.23 11.71
C LEU A 65 21.88 16.77 10.63
N ARG A 66 20.61 16.35 10.66
CA ARG A 66 19.57 16.84 9.75
C ARG A 66 19.37 18.35 9.86
N THR A 67 19.45 18.89 11.08
CA THR A 67 19.36 20.34 11.32
C THR A 67 20.57 21.07 10.74
N VAL A 68 21.78 20.52 10.95
CA VAL A 68 23.02 21.05 10.38
C VAL A 68 23.00 21.05 8.85
N ILE A 69 22.58 19.95 8.22
CA ILE A 69 22.47 19.85 6.75
C ILE A 69 21.53 20.91 6.19
N LYS A 70 20.36 21.11 6.82
CA LYS A 70 19.35 22.08 6.36
C LYS A 70 19.78 23.53 6.51
N LEU A 71 20.45 23.87 7.61
CA LEU A 71 20.77 25.27 7.94
C LEU A 71 22.17 25.68 7.46
N TYR A 72 23.12 24.75 7.44
CA TYR A 72 24.53 24.99 7.17
C TYR A 72 25.15 23.91 6.25
N PRO A 73 24.61 23.69 5.04
CA PRO A 73 25.07 22.62 4.13
C PRO A 73 26.57 22.70 3.82
N SER A 74 27.10 23.91 3.63
CA SER A 74 28.54 24.14 3.36
C SER A 74 29.46 23.56 4.43
N SER A 75 29.02 23.53 5.69
CA SER A 75 29.79 22.99 6.82
C SER A 75 29.94 21.46 6.76
N VAL A 76 29.02 20.77 6.09
CA VAL A 76 29.00 19.31 5.98
C VAL A 76 29.78 18.83 4.76
N ASN A 77 29.97 19.67 3.74
CA ASN A 77 30.53 19.27 2.44
C ASN A 77 31.90 18.58 2.55
N ARG A 78 32.77 19.04 3.45
CA ARG A 78 34.10 18.41 3.70
C ARG A 78 34.02 17.00 4.28
N HIS A 79 32.91 16.67 4.95
CA HIS A 79 32.67 15.37 5.57
C HIS A 79 31.63 14.54 4.79
N TYR A 80 31.25 14.97 3.58
CA TYR A 80 30.13 14.37 2.82
C TYR A 80 30.21 12.85 2.73
N ASN A 81 31.35 12.30 2.26
CA ASN A 81 31.50 10.85 2.07
C ASN A 81 31.43 10.10 3.41
N LYS A 82 32.04 10.65 4.48
CA LYS A 82 31.98 10.05 5.82
C LYS A 82 30.54 10.05 6.38
N VAL A 83 29.82 11.14 6.17
CA VAL A 83 28.42 11.28 6.57
C VAL A 83 27.54 10.29 5.81
N GLU A 84 27.73 10.18 4.50
CA GLU A 84 27.02 9.21 3.66
C GLU A 84 27.28 7.78 4.14
N SER A 85 28.56 7.38 4.27
CA SER A 85 28.94 6.05 4.73
C SER A 85 28.36 5.71 6.12
N ALA A 86 28.38 6.66 7.07
CA ALA A 86 27.82 6.43 8.40
C ALA A 86 26.29 6.24 8.40
N ILE A 87 25.56 7.06 7.63
CA ILE A 87 24.10 6.94 7.50
C ILE A 87 23.74 5.62 6.80
N VAL A 88 24.43 5.31 5.69
CA VAL A 88 24.19 4.07 4.94
C VAL A 88 24.49 2.86 5.80
N ALA A 89 25.60 2.85 6.55
CA ALA A 89 25.92 1.78 7.49
C ALA A 89 24.77 1.55 8.50
N LYS A 90 24.15 2.61 9.02
CA LYS A 90 22.98 2.47 9.90
C LYS A 90 21.74 1.97 9.19
N VAL A 91 21.45 2.45 7.99
CA VAL A 91 20.33 1.91 7.18
C VAL A 91 20.51 0.41 6.95
N MET A 92 21.73 -0.03 6.65
CA MET A 92 22.08 -1.44 6.40
C MET A 92 22.15 -2.30 7.66
N SER A 93 22.48 -1.70 8.82
CA SER A 93 22.63 -2.42 10.10
C SER A 93 21.35 -2.46 10.93
N THR A 94 20.27 -1.79 10.52
CA THR A 94 19.07 -1.69 11.35
C THR A 94 18.35 -3.04 11.41
N GLY A 95 18.60 -3.81 12.47
CA GLY A 95 17.79 -4.96 12.83
C GLY A 95 16.42 -4.51 13.37
N VAL A 96 15.35 -5.09 12.81
CA VAL A 96 13.95 -5.19 13.29
C VAL A 96 13.19 -3.88 13.62
N ASN A 97 13.83 -2.74 13.93
CA ASN A 97 13.12 -1.51 14.30
C ASN A 97 12.97 -0.53 13.13
N ILE A 98 11.73 -0.34 12.67
CA ILE A 98 11.35 0.46 11.48
C ILE A 98 11.47 1.98 11.74
N LYS A 99 11.25 2.47 12.97
CA LYS A 99 11.21 3.92 13.25
C LYS A 99 12.58 4.63 13.13
N PRO A 100 13.69 4.07 13.64
CA PRO A 100 15.02 4.65 13.47
C PRO A 100 15.47 4.65 12.00
N SER A 101 15.21 3.58 11.25
CA SER A 101 15.63 3.47 9.84
C SER A 101 14.97 4.53 8.95
N GLU A 102 13.71 4.90 9.22
CA GLU A 102 13.06 6.01 8.51
C GLU A 102 13.74 7.37 8.74
N LYS A 103 14.27 7.62 9.95
CA LYS A 103 14.99 8.87 10.26
C LYS A 103 16.32 8.94 9.51
N PHE A 104 17.04 7.82 9.46
CA PHE A 104 18.27 7.70 8.67
C PHE A 104 17.99 7.88 7.17
N ALA A 105 16.95 7.22 6.65
CA ALA A 105 16.50 7.37 5.26
C ALA A 105 16.13 8.83 4.90
N ARG A 106 15.40 9.52 5.78
CA ARG A 106 15.09 10.95 5.60
C ARG A 106 16.32 11.84 5.63
N THR A 107 17.37 11.44 6.34
CA THR A 107 18.64 12.18 6.41
C THR A 107 19.48 11.92 5.17
N LEU A 108 19.51 10.67 4.69
CA LEU A 108 20.12 10.29 3.41
C LEU A 108 19.52 11.07 2.23
N ALA A 109 18.18 11.19 2.20
CA ALA A 109 17.45 11.95 1.18
C ALA A 109 17.81 13.44 1.13
N LEU A 110 18.36 13.99 2.23
CA LEU A 110 18.78 15.39 2.31
C LEU A 110 20.23 15.61 1.88
N LEU A 111 21.07 14.58 1.79
CA LEU A 111 22.47 14.76 1.41
C LEU A 111 22.67 15.45 0.06
N PRO A 112 21.87 15.18 -0.99
CA PRO A 112 21.99 15.91 -2.26
C PRO A 112 21.85 17.43 -2.14
N SER A 113 21.17 17.92 -1.10
CA SER A 113 21.02 19.36 -0.84
C SER A 113 22.29 20.04 -0.31
N ILE A 114 23.34 19.28 0.03
CA ILE A 114 24.63 19.83 0.47
C ILE A 114 25.38 20.46 -0.70
N ARG A 115 25.37 19.79 -1.85
CA ARG A 115 26.08 20.22 -3.07
C ARG A 115 25.19 21.00 -4.03
N VAL A 116 23.88 20.78 -3.95
CA VAL A 116 22.86 21.48 -4.78
C VAL A 116 23.19 21.40 -6.27
N SER A 117 23.29 20.18 -6.80
CA SER A 117 23.47 19.95 -8.23
C SER A 117 22.51 18.87 -8.72
N GLU A 118 22.11 18.97 -9.99
CA GLU A 118 21.32 17.92 -10.66
C GLU A 118 21.99 16.55 -10.48
N ASP A 119 23.28 16.48 -10.82
CA ASP A 119 24.08 15.26 -10.72
C ASP A 119 24.08 14.66 -9.31
N SER A 120 24.14 15.49 -8.26
CA SER A 120 24.17 14.98 -6.88
C SER A 120 22.86 14.31 -6.49
N TRP A 121 21.72 14.80 -7.00
CA TRP A 121 20.42 14.21 -6.74
C TRP A 121 20.23 12.94 -7.58
N SER A 122 20.51 13.03 -8.88
CA SER A 122 20.35 11.93 -9.83
C SER A 122 21.28 10.75 -9.52
N LEU A 123 22.53 11.02 -9.14
CA LEU A 123 23.48 9.99 -8.70
C LEU A 123 23.02 9.31 -7.41
N MET A 124 22.48 10.05 -6.45
CA MET A 124 22.02 9.48 -5.18
C MET A 124 20.83 8.53 -5.40
N ILE A 125 19.80 8.95 -6.14
CA ILE A 125 18.65 8.09 -6.42
C ILE A 125 19.07 6.86 -7.24
N GLN A 126 19.93 7.03 -8.24
CA GLN A 126 20.46 5.94 -9.06
C GLN A 126 21.22 4.91 -8.21
N ARG A 127 22.13 5.35 -7.32
CA ARG A 127 22.87 4.46 -6.41
C ARG A 127 21.95 3.70 -5.47
N ILE A 128 20.90 4.34 -4.94
CA ILE A 128 19.89 3.68 -4.11
C ILE A 128 19.15 2.60 -4.90
N LEU A 129 18.71 2.90 -6.12
CA LEU A 129 17.98 1.95 -6.97
C LEU A 129 18.86 0.74 -7.36
N ILE A 130 20.15 0.94 -7.63
CA ILE A 130 21.10 -0.14 -7.90
C ILE A 130 21.21 -1.08 -6.69
N VAL A 131 21.38 -0.52 -5.49
CA VAL A 131 21.47 -1.32 -4.26
C VAL A 131 20.18 -2.13 -4.04
N VAL A 132 19.01 -1.51 -4.22
CA VAL A 132 17.72 -2.21 -4.09
C VAL A 132 17.55 -3.29 -5.15
N ASN A 133 17.93 -3.02 -6.41
CA ASN A 133 17.87 -4.01 -7.47
C ASN A 133 18.72 -5.26 -7.15
N ASN A 134 19.92 -5.05 -6.59
CA ASN A 134 20.80 -6.15 -6.18
C ASN A 134 20.23 -6.92 -4.98
N LEU A 135 19.67 -6.24 -3.97
CA LEU A 135 19.01 -6.89 -2.84
C LEU A 135 17.77 -7.70 -3.29
N LEU A 136 17.05 -7.23 -4.30
CA LEU A 136 15.93 -7.95 -4.90
C LEU A 136 16.37 -9.14 -5.75
N ASN A 137 17.50 -9.04 -6.47
CA ASN A 137 18.07 -10.18 -7.20
C ASN A 137 18.35 -11.34 -6.25
N ASP A 138 18.96 -11.06 -5.11
CA ASP A 138 19.24 -12.07 -4.08
C ASP A 138 17.94 -12.63 -3.44
N ALA A 139 16.89 -11.81 -3.36
CA ALA A 139 15.64 -12.15 -2.70
C ALA A 139 14.64 -12.92 -3.57
N PHE A 140 14.60 -12.63 -4.87
CA PHE A 140 13.61 -13.16 -5.81
C PHE A 140 14.15 -14.29 -6.68
N VAL A 141 15.32 -14.86 -6.31
CA VAL A 141 15.86 -16.05 -6.96
C VAL A 141 14.79 -17.15 -7.03
N GLY A 142 14.42 -17.55 -8.25
CA GLY A 142 13.41 -18.59 -8.52
C GLY A 142 11.93 -18.13 -8.50
N LEU A 143 11.65 -16.88 -8.12
CA LEU A 143 10.31 -16.29 -8.12
C LEU A 143 10.01 -15.44 -9.37
N GLU A 144 11.03 -15.08 -10.13
CA GLU A 144 10.90 -14.26 -11.34
C GLU A 144 11.86 -14.71 -12.46
N GLU A 145 11.73 -14.07 -13.62
CA GLU A 145 12.66 -14.26 -14.74
C GLU A 145 14.01 -13.57 -14.46
N GLU A 146 15.12 -14.29 -14.64
CA GLU A 146 16.47 -13.81 -14.31
C GLU A 146 16.85 -12.51 -15.05
N LYS A 147 16.33 -12.31 -16.26
CA LYS A 147 16.56 -11.08 -17.04
C LYS A 147 15.95 -9.82 -16.41
N ASN A 148 14.93 -9.93 -15.55
CA ASN A 148 14.23 -8.75 -15.01
C ASN A 148 15.19 -7.82 -14.25
N GLY A 149 16.07 -8.40 -13.42
CA GLY A 149 17.08 -7.65 -12.67
C GLY A 149 18.16 -7.05 -13.57
N HIS A 150 18.49 -7.73 -14.67
CA HIS A 150 19.46 -7.28 -15.67
C HIS A 150 18.91 -6.11 -16.50
N ASP A 151 17.68 -6.21 -16.98
CA ASP A 151 17.01 -5.16 -17.77
C ASP A 151 16.91 -3.85 -16.98
N ILE A 152 16.60 -3.92 -15.69
CA ILE A 152 16.59 -2.75 -14.80
C ILE A 152 18.01 -2.19 -14.61
N MET A 153 19.01 -3.06 -14.48
CA MET A 153 20.40 -2.62 -14.38
C MET A 153 20.84 -1.87 -15.63
N LEU A 154 20.45 -2.30 -16.84
CA LEU A 154 20.74 -1.60 -18.09
C LEU A 154 20.07 -0.23 -18.19
N LEU A 155 18.91 -0.05 -17.55
CA LEU A 155 18.25 1.26 -17.44
C LEU A 155 18.95 2.18 -16.43
N LEU A 156 19.59 1.62 -15.40
CA LEU A 156 20.30 2.36 -14.37
C LEU A 156 21.74 2.67 -14.77
N VAL A 157 22.42 1.78 -15.48
CA VAL A 157 23.79 1.94 -15.96
C VAL A 157 23.79 1.67 -17.46
N PRO A 158 23.72 2.72 -18.30
CA PRO A 158 23.72 2.56 -19.74
C PRO A 158 24.98 1.83 -20.24
N PRO A 159 24.89 1.00 -21.29
CA PRO A 159 26.04 0.30 -21.86
C PRO A 159 27.14 1.30 -22.26
N GLY A 160 28.36 1.11 -21.73
CA GLY A 160 29.51 1.97 -22.01
C GLY A 160 29.72 3.13 -21.04
N ALA A 161 28.85 3.32 -20.05
CA ALA A 161 29.08 4.25 -18.94
C ALA A 161 29.78 3.53 -17.77
N ASP A 162 30.68 4.23 -17.08
CA ASP A 162 31.29 3.71 -15.86
C ASP A 162 30.23 3.51 -14.77
N PRO A 163 30.28 2.41 -14.00
CA PRO A 163 29.34 2.20 -12.91
C PRO A 163 29.50 3.30 -11.85
N PRO A 164 28.40 3.82 -11.28
CA PRO A 164 28.49 4.85 -10.27
C PRO A 164 29.22 4.31 -9.01
N PRO A 165 29.88 5.19 -8.24
CA PRO A 165 30.50 4.80 -6.98
C PRO A 165 29.52 4.05 -6.07
N THR A 166 30.00 3.05 -5.34
CA THR A 166 29.15 2.25 -4.44
C THR A 166 28.52 3.11 -3.35
N LEU A 167 27.23 2.90 -3.03
CA LEU A 167 26.52 3.63 -1.97
C LEU A 167 27.12 3.28 -0.60
N GLY A 168 27.79 4.25 0.03
CA GLY A 168 28.66 4.00 1.19
C GLY A 168 29.87 3.10 0.87
N ASP A 169 30.96 3.27 1.63
CA ASP A 169 32.13 2.39 1.56
C ASP A 169 31.71 0.96 1.90
N GLN A 170 31.53 0.09 0.89
CA GLN A 170 31.01 -1.26 1.07
C GLN A 170 31.91 -2.09 2.00
N VAL A 171 31.58 -2.15 3.29
CA VAL A 171 32.05 -3.19 4.21
C VAL A 171 30.93 -4.21 4.36
N ARG A 172 30.92 -5.23 3.50
CA ARG A 172 30.19 -6.47 3.77
C ARG A 172 30.87 -7.15 4.97
N SER A 173 30.36 -6.94 6.18
CA SER A 173 30.73 -7.81 7.30
C SER A 173 30.17 -9.20 7.03
N GLY A 174 31.06 -10.13 6.66
CA GLY A 174 30.78 -11.52 6.33
C GLY A 174 30.39 -12.35 7.55
N ALA A 175 29.27 -12.02 8.19
CA ALA A 175 28.65 -12.92 9.14
C ALA A 175 27.74 -13.89 8.36
N ASN A 176 28.12 -15.16 8.36
CA ASN A 176 27.37 -16.27 7.76
C ASN A 176 26.06 -16.49 8.54
N VAL A 177 25.06 -15.63 8.29
CA VAL A 177 23.69 -15.77 8.80
C VAL A 177 22.91 -16.52 7.73
N HIS A 178 22.26 -17.63 8.11
CA HIS A 178 21.36 -18.40 7.24
C HIS A 178 20.52 -17.47 6.36
N ILE A 179 20.59 -17.69 5.04
CA ILE A 179 19.97 -16.88 3.97
C ILE A 179 18.51 -16.51 4.29
N THR A 180 17.78 -17.43 4.92
CA THR A 180 16.36 -17.29 5.28
C THR A 180 16.07 -16.33 6.44
N LYS A 181 16.94 -16.22 7.46
CA LYS A 181 16.79 -15.22 8.54
C LYS A 181 17.20 -13.82 8.09
N LYS A 182 18.14 -13.72 7.13
CA LYS A 182 18.68 -12.47 6.60
C LYS A 182 17.66 -11.67 5.77
N PHE A 183 16.76 -12.35 5.06
CA PHE A 183 15.76 -11.68 4.22
C PHE A 183 14.79 -10.83 5.05
N ARG A 184 14.14 -11.46 6.04
CA ARG A 184 13.17 -10.80 6.93
C ARG A 184 13.82 -9.78 7.88
N VAL A 185 14.92 -10.16 8.53
CA VAL A 185 15.50 -9.37 9.63
C VAL A 185 16.27 -8.16 9.12
N CYS A 186 16.88 -8.26 7.93
CA CYS A 186 17.76 -7.21 7.40
C CYS A 186 17.34 -6.70 6.02
N THR A 187 16.95 -7.58 5.09
CA THR A 187 16.79 -7.19 3.67
C THR A 187 15.53 -6.36 3.43
N VAL A 188 14.36 -6.83 3.89
CA VAL A 188 13.08 -6.10 3.72
C VAL A 188 13.07 -4.76 4.45
N PRO A 189 13.55 -4.63 5.71
CA PRO A 189 13.69 -3.34 6.37
C PRO A 189 14.65 -2.38 5.64
N THR A 190 15.77 -2.91 5.12
CA THR A 190 16.73 -2.11 4.35
C THR A 190 16.11 -1.59 3.06
N ILE A 191 15.45 -2.47 2.28
CA ILE A 191 14.74 -2.07 1.06
C ILE A 191 13.68 -1.02 1.40
N SER A 192 12.91 -1.22 2.47
CA SER A 192 11.87 -0.29 2.90
C SER A 192 12.41 1.08 3.27
N ALA A 193 13.52 1.14 4.02
CA ALA A 193 14.18 2.39 4.35
C ALA A 193 14.74 3.11 3.11
N LEU A 194 15.35 2.38 2.18
CA LEU A 194 15.87 2.94 0.93
C LEU A 194 14.75 3.44 0.01
N MET A 195 13.64 2.73 -0.11
CA MET A 195 12.47 3.19 -0.89
C MET A 195 11.78 4.38 -0.23
N HIS A 196 11.77 4.45 1.11
CA HIS A 196 11.35 5.65 1.83
C HIS A 196 12.27 6.84 1.55
N CYS A 197 13.59 6.61 1.47
CA CYS A 197 14.54 7.63 1.04
C CYS A 197 14.18 8.16 -0.38
N CYS A 198 13.95 7.29 -1.35
CA CYS A 198 13.50 7.69 -2.69
C CYS A 198 12.17 8.46 -2.65
N SER A 199 11.21 8.01 -1.86
CA SER A 199 9.90 8.68 -1.70
C SER A 199 10.05 10.09 -1.15
N VAL A 200 10.93 10.29 -0.17
CA VAL A 200 11.25 11.61 0.39
C VAL A 200 11.96 12.47 -0.64
N MET A 201 12.92 11.91 -1.40
CA MET A 201 13.62 12.65 -2.46
C MET A 201 12.66 13.14 -3.56
N LEU A 202 11.68 12.32 -3.95
CA LEU A 202 10.70 12.63 -5.00
C LEU A 202 9.64 13.67 -4.57
N THR A 203 9.37 13.79 -3.27
CA THR A 203 8.31 14.67 -2.73
C THR A 203 8.84 15.92 -2.02
N SER A 204 10.14 15.98 -1.75
CA SER A 204 10.76 17.13 -1.11
C SER A 204 11.13 18.20 -2.14
N TYR A 205 11.07 19.46 -1.73
CA TYR A 205 11.59 20.56 -2.52
C TYR A 205 13.10 20.41 -2.75
N TYR A 206 13.53 20.50 -4.01
CA TYR A 206 14.92 20.61 -4.41
C TYR A 206 15.07 21.88 -5.27
N PRO A 207 16.07 22.74 -5.00
CA PRO A 207 16.16 24.06 -5.62
C PRO A 207 16.63 24.04 -7.10
N VAL A 208 16.94 22.86 -7.64
CA VAL A 208 17.38 22.67 -9.04
C VAL A 208 16.42 21.69 -9.72
N GLN A 209 16.16 21.86 -11.02
CA GLN A 209 15.41 20.88 -11.79
C GLN A 209 16.22 19.59 -11.91
N VAL A 210 15.60 18.44 -11.62
CA VAL A 210 16.29 17.15 -11.61
C VAL A 210 15.63 16.19 -12.59
N ASN A 211 16.45 15.41 -13.29
CA ASN A 211 15.95 14.33 -14.12
C ASN A 211 15.70 13.07 -13.29
N VAL A 212 14.44 12.63 -13.22
CA VAL A 212 14.05 11.44 -12.48
C VAL A 212 14.19 10.21 -13.40
N PRO A 213 14.87 9.12 -12.97
CA PRO A 213 15.03 7.90 -13.77
C PRO A 213 13.72 7.08 -13.82
N MET A 214 12.70 7.65 -14.47
CA MET A 214 11.32 7.15 -14.44
C MET A 214 11.16 5.74 -14.99
N ARG A 215 11.87 5.41 -16.07
CA ARG A 215 11.82 4.07 -16.66
C ARG A 215 12.32 3.01 -15.67
N ALA A 216 13.44 3.27 -15.00
CA ALA A 216 14.00 2.36 -14.01
C ALA A 216 13.11 2.25 -12.77
N LEU A 217 12.56 3.38 -12.27
CA LEU A 217 11.62 3.39 -11.14
C LEU A 217 10.37 2.57 -11.42
N VAL A 218 9.70 2.81 -12.55
CA VAL A 218 8.48 2.09 -12.91
C VAL A 218 8.76 0.60 -13.16
N ALA A 219 9.90 0.26 -13.77
CA ALA A 219 10.31 -1.13 -13.97
C ALA A 219 10.57 -1.86 -12.64
N LEU A 220 11.24 -1.20 -11.69
CA LEU A 220 11.49 -1.77 -10.36
C LEU A 220 10.20 -1.94 -9.54
N ILE A 221 9.31 -0.96 -9.58
CA ILE A 221 7.98 -1.06 -8.93
C ILE A 221 7.18 -2.21 -9.57
N ARG A 222 7.15 -2.29 -10.90
CA ARG A 222 6.47 -3.38 -11.63
C ARG A 222 7.03 -4.75 -11.25
N ARG A 223 8.36 -4.88 -11.19
CA ARG A 223 9.05 -6.12 -10.81
C ARG A 223 8.56 -6.62 -9.47
N VAL A 224 8.50 -5.74 -8.46
CA VAL A 224 8.07 -6.12 -7.12
C VAL A 224 6.57 -6.43 -7.06
N LEU A 225 5.72 -5.55 -7.59
CA LEU A 225 4.27 -5.67 -7.44
C LEU A 225 3.64 -6.86 -8.19
N LEU A 226 4.32 -7.41 -9.20
CA LEU A 226 3.85 -8.55 -9.98
C LEU A 226 4.36 -9.91 -9.48
N VAL A 227 5.23 -9.93 -8.48
CA VAL A 227 5.61 -11.19 -7.81
C VAL A 227 4.44 -11.59 -6.91
N ASP A 228 3.94 -12.81 -7.06
CA ASP A 228 2.83 -13.36 -6.26
C ASP A 228 3.28 -14.46 -5.28
N GLY A 229 4.59 -14.73 -5.24
CA GLY A 229 5.20 -15.76 -4.41
C GLY A 229 5.06 -17.19 -4.97
N SER A 230 4.47 -17.36 -6.14
CA SER A 230 4.48 -18.65 -6.85
C SER A 230 5.86 -18.91 -7.47
N LEU A 231 6.32 -20.16 -7.43
CA LEU A 231 7.56 -20.54 -8.09
C LEU A 231 7.37 -20.49 -9.60
N HIS A 232 8.29 -19.84 -10.29
CA HIS A 232 8.25 -19.80 -11.74
C HIS A 232 8.48 -21.21 -12.30
N LYS A 233 7.48 -21.75 -13.02
CA LYS A 233 7.34 -23.17 -13.45
C LYS A 233 8.52 -23.79 -14.21
N LYS A 234 9.59 -23.04 -14.47
CA LYS A 234 10.68 -23.43 -15.39
C LYS A 234 12.07 -23.57 -14.77
N LEU A 235 12.34 -23.14 -13.53
CA LEU A 235 13.75 -22.87 -13.18
C LEU A 235 14.42 -23.59 -12.00
N PHE A 236 13.79 -24.06 -10.92
CA PHE A 236 14.59 -24.76 -9.87
C PHE A 236 13.82 -25.79 -9.01
N PRO A 237 14.43 -26.95 -8.67
CA PRO A 237 13.94 -27.89 -7.64
C PRO A 237 14.38 -27.58 -6.19
N SER A 238 15.15 -26.50 -5.93
CA SER A 238 15.95 -26.37 -4.70
C SER A 238 15.56 -25.23 -3.73
N THR A 239 14.56 -24.40 -4.04
CA THR A 239 14.00 -23.49 -3.03
C THR A 239 13.22 -24.33 -2.01
N THR A 240 13.73 -24.43 -0.79
CA THR A 240 13.03 -25.10 0.30
C THR A 240 11.68 -24.41 0.54
N SER A 241 10.61 -25.18 0.74
CA SER A 241 9.24 -24.66 0.97
C SER A 241 9.19 -23.55 2.03
N LEU A 242 10.04 -23.66 3.06
CA LEU A 242 10.21 -22.67 4.12
C LEU A 242 10.71 -21.30 3.62
N HIS A 243 11.57 -21.25 2.61
CA HIS A 243 12.05 -19.98 2.04
C HIS A 243 10.93 -19.27 1.26
N GLN A 244 10.16 -20.03 0.49
CA GLN A 244 9.02 -19.50 -0.25
C GLN A 244 7.94 -18.97 0.70
N GLU A 245 7.62 -19.70 1.77
CA GLU A 245 6.63 -19.27 2.77
C GLU A 245 7.05 -17.96 3.46
N LEU A 246 8.33 -17.82 3.81
CA LEU A 246 8.87 -16.59 4.39
C LEU A 246 8.81 -15.40 3.43
N ILE A 247 9.09 -15.62 2.14
CA ILE A 247 8.97 -14.56 1.14
C ILE A 247 7.51 -14.16 0.97
N CYS A 248 6.59 -15.13 0.83
CA CYS A 248 5.16 -14.86 0.74
C CYS A 248 4.62 -14.09 1.96
N PHE A 249 5.18 -14.32 3.15
CA PHE A 249 4.80 -13.60 4.37
C PHE A 249 5.25 -12.12 4.34
N GLU A 250 6.45 -11.83 3.83
CA GLU A 250 6.99 -10.46 3.76
C GLU A 250 6.62 -9.73 2.46
N LEU A 251 6.13 -10.44 1.44
CA LEU A 251 5.75 -9.86 0.16
C LEU A 251 4.68 -8.75 0.28
N PRO A 252 3.63 -8.86 1.13
CA PRO A 252 2.70 -7.76 1.38
C PRO A 252 3.37 -6.51 1.96
N SER A 253 4.36 -6.66 2.84
CA SER A 253 5.07 -5.51 3.42
C SER A 253 5.91 -4.81 2.34
N LEU A 254 6.56 -5.59 1.48
CA LEU A 254 7.30 -5.09 0.32
C LEU A 254 6.37 -4.41 -0.69
N HIS A 255 5.23 -5.02 -1.03
CA HIS A 255 4.22 -4.41 -1.90
C HIS A 255 3.74 -3.06 -1.34
N SER A 256 3.45 -2.99 -0.04
CA SER A 256 3.05 -1.74 0.62
C SER A 256 4.10 -0.64 0.43
N THR A 257 5.38 -0.95 0.66
CA THR A 257 6.50 -0.01 0.47
C THR A 257 6.57 0.50 -0.98
N PHE A 258 6.43 -0.40 -1.97
CA PHE A 258 6.51 -0.02 -3.38
C PHE A 258 5.27 0.72 -3.88
N LEU A 259 4.09 0.48 -3.31
CA LEU A 259 2.90 1.31 -3.52
C LEU A 259 3.09 2.71 -2.94
N ASP A 260 3.74 2.85 -1.78
CA ASP A 260 4.08 4.16 -1.21
C ASP A 260 5.07 4.93 -2.11
N LEU A 261 6.05 4.23 -2.68
CA LEU A 261 6.96 4.80 -3.67
C LEU A 261 6.22 5.24 -4.95
N LEU A 262 5.30 4.42 -5.46
CA LEU A 262 4.50 4.78 -6.63
C LEU A 262 3.65 6.03 -6.35
N ASN A 263 2.98 6.07 -5.19
CA ASN A 263 2.23 7.22 -4.72
C ASN A 263 3.11 8.48 -4.63
N ALA A 264 4.31 8.37 -4.04
CA ALA A 264 5.27 9.47 -3.96
C ALA A 264 5.74 9.94 -5.35
N THR A 265 5.97 9.01 -6.28
CA THR A 265 6.35 9.30 -7.67
C THR A 265 5.27 10.12 -8.37
N ILE A 266 4.01 9.69 -8.27
CA ILE A 266 2.88 10.41 -8.90
C ILE A 266 2.70 11.79 -8.23
N LYS A 267 2.81 11.90 -6.90
CA LYS A 267 2.72 13.18 -6.17
C LYS A 267 3.82 14.16 -6.54
N GLY A 268 5.05 13.67 -6.72
CA GLY A 268 6.22 14.46 -7.05
C GLY A 268 6.21 14.98 -8.49
N LEU A 269 5.89 14.11 -9.46
CA LEU A 269 5.96 14.46 -10.88
C LEU A 269 4.69 15.09 -11.44
N ARG A 270 3.51 14.75 -10.90
CA ARG A 270 2.20 15.26 -11.35
C ARG A 270 2.04 15.19 -12.88
N SER A 271 1.93 16.34 -13.56
CA SER A 271 1.73 16.42 -15.00
C SER A 271 2.93 15.94 -15.83
N GLN A 272 4.14 15.92 -15.27
CA GLN A 272 5.33 15.39 -15.95
C GLN A 272 5.27 13.86 -16.11
N LEU A 273 4.29 13.20 -15.50
CA LEU A 273 4.05 11.77 -15.62
C LEU A 273 3.41 11.37 -16.95
N LEU A 274 2.84 12.31 -17.71
CA LEU A 274 2.08 12.03 -18.94
C LEU A 274 2.79 11.06 -19.92
N PRO A 275 4.09 11.21 -20.23
CA PRO A 275 4.79 10.29 -21.14
C PRO A 275 4.88 8.84 -20.61
N HIS A 276 4.68 8.64 -19.31
CA HIS A 276 4.75 7.34 -18.64
C HIS A 276 3.39 6.86 -18.11
N GLY A 277 2.33 7.65 -18.34
CA GLY A 277 0.98 7.40 -17.79
C GLY A 277 0.43 6.04 -18.14
N ALA A 278 0.51 5.63 -19.41
CA ALA A 278 0.02 4.33 -19.86
C ALA A 278 0.69 3.15 -19.16
N SER A 279 2.01 3.24 -18.91
CA SER A 279 2.74 2.17 -18.20
C SER A 279 2.29 2.04 -16.74
N ILE A 280 2.00 3.17 -16.09
CA ILE A 280 1.56 3.21 -14.69
C ILE A 280 0.11 2.77 -14.57
N ILE A 281 -0.77 3.24 -15.46
CA ILE A 281 -2.17 2.82 -15.55
C ILE A 281 -2.26 1.29 -15.73
N ARG A 282 -1.47 0.73 -16.65
CA ARG A 282 -1.42 -0.73 -16.86
C ARG A 282 -0.93 -1.46 -15.61
N LEU A 283 0.14 -0.98 -14.98
CA LEU A 283 0.67 -1.55 -13.74
C LEU A 283 -0.38 -1.57 -12.62
N VAL A 284 -1.05 -0.46 -12.37
CA VAL A 284 -2.07 -0.36 -11.31
C VAL A 284 -3.26 -1.27 -11.61
N THR A 285 -3.72 -1.31 -12.87
CA THR A 285 -4.81 -2.16 -13.32
C THR A 285 -4.48 -3.66 -13.18
N GLU A 286 -3.27 -4.07 -13.55
CA GLU A 286 -2.78 -5.45 -13.36
C GLU A 286 -2.68 -5.78 -11.86
N TYR A 287 -2.17 -4.86 -11.05
CA TYR A 287 -2.00 -5.08 -9.61
C TYR A 287 -3.33 -5.25 -8.87
N PHE A 288 -4.38 -4.51 -9.24
CA PHE A 288 -5.71 -4.67 -8.64
C PHE A 288 -6.29 -6.08 -8.78
N LYS A 289 -5.95 -6.79 -9.86
CA LYS A 289 -6.36 -8.18 -10.09
C LYS A 289 -5.67 -9.16 -9.12
N ILE A 290 -4.48 -8.80 -8.64
CA ILE A 290 -3.65 -9.63 -7.77
C ILE A 290 -3.86 -9.27 -6.28
N ALA A 291 -4.15 -7.99 -6.00
CA ALA A 291 -4.28 -7.46 -4.65
C ALA A 291 -5.52 -7.98 -3.92
N LYS A 292 -5.32 -8.96 -3.03
CA LYS A 292 -6.38 -9.51 -2.15
C LYS A 292 -6.40 -8.91 -0.76
N LEU A 293 -5.26 -8.43 -0.27
CA LEU A 293 -5.15 -7.92 1.10
C LEU A 293 -5.80 -6.53 1.22
N PRO A 294 -6.72 -6.29 2.18
CA PRO A 294 -7.44 -5.03 2.32
C PRO A 294 -6.55 -3.79 2.42
N SER A 295 -5.45 -3.85 3.18
CA SER A 295 -4.52 -2.72 3.32
C SER A 295 -3.84 -2.34 2.00
N LEU A 296 -3.54 -3.32 1.15
CA LEU A 296 -2.96 -3.09 -0.18
C LEU A 296 -4.01 -2.60 -1.16
N ARG A 297 -5.25 -3.13 -1.10
CA ARG A 297 -6.37 -2.64 -1.90
C ARG A 297 -6.67 -1.16 -1.61
N THR A 298 -6.72 -0.75 -0.34
CA THR A 298 -6.89 0.66 0.05
C THR A 298 -5.78 1.55 -0.52
N LYS A 299 -4.50 1.10 -0.50
CA LYS A 299 -3.39 1.86 -1.11
C LYS A 299 -3.51 1.94 -2.63
N ALA A 300 -3.93 0.87 -3.28
CA ALA A 300 -4.16 0.85 -4.72
C ALA A 300 -5.28 1.83 -5.12
N TYR A 301 -6.36 1.91 -4.34
CA TYR A 301 -7.39 2.95 -4.52
C TYR A 301 -6.83 4.34 -4.34
N SER A 302 -6.03 4.59 -3.29
CA SER A 302 -5.37 5.90 -3.10
C SER A 302 -4.51 6.32 -4.30
N ILE A 303 -3.83 5.37 -4.95
CA ILE A 303 -3.10 5.62 -6.19
C ILE A 303 -4.05 5.96 -7.35
N LEU A 304 -5.17 5.25 -7.52
CA LEU A 304 -6.19 5.58 -8.53
C LEU A 304 -6.73 6.99 -8.33
N GLN A 305 -7.12 7.33 -7.10
CA GLN A 305 -7.60 8.66 -6.73
C GLN A 305 -6.58 9.74 -7.12
N LEU A 306 -5.30 9.49 -6.87
CA LEU A 306 -4.23 10.41 -7.22
C LEU A 306 -4.04 10.54 -8.74
N LEU A 307 -4.09 9.43 -9.48
CA LEU A 307 -4.00 9.46 -10.95
C LEU A 307 -5.18 10.24 -11.56
N LEU A 308 -6.40 9.98 -11.10
CA LEU A 308 -7.60 10.67 -11.56
C LEU A 308 -7.54 12.18 -11.26
N THR A 309 -7.12 12.56 -10.05
CA THR A 309 -7.03 13.97 -9.64
C THR A 309 -5.87 14.73 -10.28
N SER A 310 -4.76 14.06 -10.60
CA SER A 310 -3.57 14.72 -11.16
C SER A 310 -3.52 14.77 -12.68
N MET A 311 -4.17 13.81 -13.38
CA MET A 311 -4.09 13.68 -14.84
C MET A 311 -5.41 13.99 -15.57
N GLY A 312 -6.54 14.05 -14.84
CA GLY A 312 -7.83 14.47 -15.38
C GLY A 312 -8.53 13.43 -16.27
N ILE A 313 -9.40 13.93 -17.17
CA ILE A 313 -10.40 13.12 -17.89
C ILE A 313 -9.83 12.07 -18.85
N GLY A 314 -8.66 12.32 -19.45
CA GLY A 314 -8.01 11.35 -20.33
C GLY A 314 -7.63 10.06 -19.60
N THR A 315 -7.17 10.20 -18.35
CA THR A 315 -6.79 9.06 -17.50
C THR A 315 -8.02 8.33 -16.95
N SER A 316 -9.13 9.04 -16.70
CA SER A 316 -10.37 8.37 -16.25
C SER A 316 -10.91 7.40 -17.29
N LEU A 317 -10.80 7.69 -18.59
CA LEU A 317 -11.24 6.77 -19.64
C LEU A 317 -10.50 5.42 -19.59
N HIS A 318 -9.19 5.46 -19.36
CA HIS A 318 -8.36 4.25 -19.31
C HIS A 318 -8.49 3.48 -17.98
N LEU A 319 -8.84 4.15 -16.90
CA LEU A 319 -9.02 3.54 -15.57
C LEU A 319 -10.47 3.13 -15.30
N LEU A 320 -11.42 3.53 -16.13
CA LEU A 320 -12.85 3.38 -15.91
C LEU A 320 -13.25 1.94 -15.60
N GLU A 321 -12.97 1.01 -16.53
CA GLU A 321 -13.35 -0.40 -16.39
C GLU A 321 -12.72 -1.03 -15.15
N ALA A 322 -11.42 -0.78 -14.94
CA ALA A 322 -10.69 -1.30 -13.78
C ALA A 322 -11.24 -0.74 -12.46
N THR A 323 -11.59 0.54 -12.41
CA THR A 323 -12.10 1.19 -11.20
C THR A 323 -13.50 0.69 -10.87
N VAL A 324 -14.39 0.66 -11.86
CA VAL A 324 -15.79 0.27 -11.69
C VAL A 324 -15.88 -1.21 -11.30
N SER A 325 -15.21 -2.11 -12.04
CA SER A 325 -15.25 -3.55 -11.74
C SER A 325 -14.73 -3.88 -10.33
N ASN A 326 -13.64 -3.24 -9.90
CA ASN A 326 -13.11 -3.45 -8.54
C ASN A 326 -14.02 -2.84 -7.47
N ALA A 327 -14.58 -1.65 -7.71
CA ALA A 327 -15.48 -1.01 -6.75
C ALA A 327 -16.78 -1.80 -6.58
N ILE A 328 -17.35 -2.32 -7.67
CA ILE A 328 -18.52 -3.22 -7.62
C ILE A 328 -18.17 -4.47 -6.78
N ALA A 329 -17.04 -5.12 -7.06
CA ALA A 329 -16.62 -6.31 -6.33
C ALA A 329 -16.38 -6.06 -4.82
N ASP A 330 -15.83 -4.89 -4.46
CA ASP A 330 -15.55 -4.55 -3.06
C ASP A 330 -16.77 -4.04 -2.28
N LEU A 331 -17.78 -3.48 -2.98
CA LEU A 331 -18.98 -2.88 -2.38
C LEU A 331 -20.18 -3.81 -2.36
N ASN A 332 -20.26 -4.79 -3.27
CA ASN A 332 -21.30 -5.80 -3.24
C ASN A 332 -21.06 -6.78 -2.09
N ASP A 333 -21.85 -6.63 -1.02
CA ASP A 333 -21.89 -7.57 0.11
C ASP A 333 -22.71 -8.85 -0.19
N ASP A 334 -22.86 -9.23 -1.46
CA ASP A 334 -23.79 -10.28 -1.88
C ASP A 334 -23.32 -11.67 -1.42
N GLY A 335 -23.55 -11.96 -0.15
CA GLY A 335 -23.92 -13.29 0.29
C GLY A 335 -25.31 -13.56 -0.26
N GLY A 336 -25.35 -14.26 -1.40
CA GLY A 336 -26.52 -14.56 -2.20
C GLY A 336 -27.84 -14.50 -1.44
N SER A 337 -28.57 -13.41 -1.67
CA SER A 337 -30.00 -13.35 -1.42
C SER A 337 -30.71 -13.22 -2.77
N ASP A 338 -30.71 -14.32 -3.52
CA ASP A 338 -31.67 -14.56 -4.59
C ASP A 338 -33.08 -14.66 -3.94
N MET A 339 -33.67 -13.51 -3.65
CA MET A 339 -35.10 -13.37 -3.43
C MET A 339 -35.73 -13.10 -4.79
N THR A 340 -36.00 -14.21 -5.46
CA THR A 340 -37.05 -14.42 -6.47
C THR A 340 -38.00 -13.24 -6.66
N ILE A 341 -37.72 -12.38 -7.65
CA ILE A 341 -38.77 -11.61 -8.33
C ILE A 341 -39.42 -12.56 -9.34
N MET A 342 -40.34 -13.40 -8.86
CA MET A 342 -41.27 -14.10 -9.75
C MET A 342 -42.17 -13.05 -10.41
N SER A 343 -41.85 -12.75 -11.67
CA SER A 343 -42.77 -12.08 -12.59
C SER A 343 -43.96 -13.01 -12.85
N THR A 344 -45.14 -12.60 -12.44
CA THR A 344 -46.42 -13.18 -12.82
C THR A 344 -46.75 -12.84 -14.27
N ASN A 345 -47.00 -13.85 -15.11
CA ASN A 345 -48.24 -13.98 -15.89
C ASN A 345 -48.32 -15.34 -16.64
N PRO A 346 -49.53 -15.84 -16.97
CA PRO A 346 -49.77 -17.27 -17.22
C PRO A 346 -50.02 -17.64 -18.69
N SER A 347 -50.08 -18.97 -18.92
CA SER A 347 -50.65 -19.71 -20.08
C SER A 347 -49.71 -19.86 -21.29
N LYS A 348 -49.60 -20.96 -22.05
CA LYS A 348 -50.27 -22.28 -22.11
C LYS A 348 -49.48 -23.13 -23.15
N VAL A 349 -49.66 -24.46 -23.11
CA VAL A 349 -49.45 -25.46 -24.19
C VAL A 349 -48.08 -26.17 -24.30
N THR A 350 -48.06 -27.36 -23.69
CA THR A 350 -47.71 -28.70 -24.23
C THR A 350 -46.88 -28.78 -25.53
N ASN A 351 -45.74 -29.48 -25.50
CA ASN A 351 -45.56 -30.74 -26.24
C ASN A 351 -44.23 -31.43 -25.97
N GLU A 352 -44.32 -32.74 -26.05
CA GLU A 352 -43.34 -33.78 -25.73
C GLU A 352 -42.20 -33.90 -26.75
N SER A 353 -41.13 -34.55 -26.29
CA SER A 353 -40.53 -35.77 -26.88
C SER A 353 -39.08 -35.73 -27.38
N SER A 354 -38.46 -36.90 -27.17
CA SER A 354 -37.25 -37.48 -27.77
C SER A 354 -35.89 -37.04 -27.17
N SER A 355 -35.24 -37.83 -26.30
CA SER A 355 -34.60 -39.15 -26.46
C SER A 355 -33.22 -39.12 -27.12
N LYS A 356 -32.17 -39.55 -26.41
CA LYS A 356 -31.49 -40.84 -26.69
C LYS A 356 -30.33 -41.14 -25.72
N ILE A 357 -30.46 -42.31 -25.12
CA ILE A 357 -29.48 -43.11 -24.39
C ILE A 357 -28.56 -43.81 -25.41
N TYR A 358 -27.27 -44.02 -25.12
CA TYR A 358 -26.70 -45.37 -24.96
C TYR A 358 -25.19 -45.38 -24.64
N SER A 359 -24.91 -46.10 -23.55
CA SER A 359 -23.68 -46.76 -23.13
C SER A 359 -23.47 -48.11 -23.84
N LYS A 360 -22.28 -48.73 -23.66
CA LYS A 360 -21.95 -50.21 -23.66
C LYS A 360 -20.62 -50.48 -24.41
N LYS A 361 -19.78 -51.49 -24.13
CA LYS A 361 -19.59 -52.52 -23.07
C LYS A 361 -18.42 -53.44 -23.52
N ARG A 362 -17.78 -54.12 -22.56
CA ARG A 362 -17.32 -55.56 -22.48
C ARG A 362 -15.93 -55.63 -21.82
N LYS A 363 -15.58 -56.34 -20.73
CA LYS A 363 -15.95 -57.59 -19.98
C LYS A 363 -15.57 -58.95 -20.59
N GLN A 364 -14.65 -59.69 -19.94
CA GLN A 364 -14.70 -61.10 -19.38
C GLN A 364 -13.24 -61.62 -19.11
N GLU A 365 -12.78 -62.15 -17.95
CA GLU A 365 -13.07 -63.35 -17.06
C GLU A 365 -12.11 -64.58 -17.33
N PRO A 366 -12.01 -65.70 -16.56
CA PRO A 366 -11.45 -65.97 -15.19
C PRO A 366 -10.59 -67.30 -15.05
N GLN A 367 -10.37 -67.79 -13.80
CA GLN A 367 -9.87 -69.11 -13.27
C GLN A 367 -8.39 -69.19 -12.78
N VAL A 368 -8.01 -69.52 -11.52
CA VAL A 368 -8.17 -70.66 -10.54
C VAL A 368 -6.94 -71.60 -10.48
N GLN A 369 -6.43 -71.80 -9.23
CA GLN A 369 -5.73 -72.96 -8.60
C GLN A 369 -4.27 -72.85 -8.09
N ASN A 370 -4.05 -73.50 -6.94
CA ASN A 370 -3.05 -73.29 -5.86
C ASN A 370 -1.73 -74.09 -6.00
N SER A 371 -0.65 -73.65 -5.31
CA SER A 371 0.11 -74.44 -4.29
C SER A 371 1.33 -73.72 -3.66
N PHE A 372 1.38 -73.64 -2.31
CA PHE A 372 2.50 -73.68 -1.32
C PHE A 372 3.79 -72.81 -1.51
N VAL A 373 4.49 -72.24 -0.52
CA VAL A 373 4.37 -72.00 0.94
C VAL A 373 5.48 -71.00 1.35
N SER A 374 5.32 -70.38 2.54
CA SER A 374 6.32 -69.68 3.39
C SER A 374 6.38 -68.16 3.22
N GLY A 375 6.20 -67.33 4.25
CA GLY A 375 6.00 -67.58 5.67
C GLY A 375 5.97 -66.24 6.43
N SER A 376 5.27 -66.26 7.57
CA SER A 376 5.28 -65.29 8.68
C SER A 376 4.61 -63.91 8.50
N GLU A 377 3.29 -63.87 8.77
CA GLU A 377 2.69 -63.38 10.04
C GLU A 377 3.52 -62.42 10.93
N LYS A 378 2.97 -61.42 11.65
CA LYS A 378 1.61 -60.98 12.03
C LYS A 378 1.82 -59.65 12.79
N ALA A 379 1.09 -58.57 12.53
CA ALA A 379 -0.29 -58.24 12.87
C ALA A 379 -0.40 -57.28 14.07
N ALA A 380 -0.99 -56.12 13.77
CA ALA A 380 -1.73 -55.30 14.72
C ALA A 380 -3.07 -55.97 15.10
N ILE A 381 -3.68 -55.50 16.20
CA ILE A 381 -5.09 -55.10 16.35
C ILE A 381 -5.58 -55.32 17.81
N SER A 382 -6.14 -54.23 18.34
CA SER A 382 -7.02 -53.95 19.51
C SER A 382 -8.21 -54.95 19.72
N PRO A 383 -9.23 -54.78 20.62
CA PRO A 383 -9.41 -54.04 21.91
C PRO A 383 -10.03 -54.91 23.06
N ARG A 384 -10.01 -54.44 24.33
CA ARG A 384 -11.21 -54.28 25.23
C ARG A 384 -10.89 -54.05 26.73
N LYS A 385 -11.52 -53.00 27.28
CA LYS A 385 -12.04 -52.70 28.64
C LYS A 385 -11.42 -53.36 29.91
N ARG A 386 -11.04 -52.51 30.88
CA ARG A 386 -11.30 -52.68 32.33
C ARG A 386 -11.43 -51.35 33.07
N LYS A 387 -12.18 -51.41 34.17
CA LYS A 387 -12.72 -50.37 35.07
C LYS A 387 -11.73 -50.09 36.21
N GLY A 388 -11.67 -48.86 36.76
CA GLY A 388 -11.18 -48.62 38.14
C GLY A 388 -10.41 -47.31 38.43
N SER A 389 -11.14 -46.28 38.88
CA SER A 389 -10.85 -45.25 39.92
C SER A 389 -9.47 -44.58 40.05
N SER A 390 -9.41 -43.24 39.90
CA SER A 390 -9.32 -42.31 41.07
C SER A 390 -9.32 -40.81 40.68
N VAL A 391 -10.29 -40.11 41.28
CA VAL A 391 -10.36 -38.72 41.79
C VAL A 391 -9.94 -37.51 40.92
N GLN A 392 -10.93 -36.63 40.74
CA GLN A 392 -10.91 -35.27 40.18
C GLN A 392 -10.27 -34.24 41.13
N ILE A 393 -9.55 -33.23 40.60
CA ILE A 393 -9.67 -31.83 41.06
C ILE A 393 -9.65 -30.88 39.84
N ALA A 394 -10.66 -30.02 39.84
CA ALA A 394 -11.08 -28.97 38.91
C ALA A 394 -10.01 -28.15 38.16
N SER A 395 -10.24 -27.94 36.86
CA SER A 395 -10.23 -26.59 36.27
C SER A 395 -11.17 -26.51 35.05
N LYS A 396 -12.27 -25.78 35.30
CA LYS A 396 -13.21 -25.09 34.39
C LYS A 396 -13.09 -25.37 32.88
N ALA A 397 -14.02 -26.16 32.38
CA ALA A 397 -14.38 -26.23 30.97
C ALA A 397 -15.00 -24.91 30.49
N MET A 398 -14.62 -24.50 29.28
CA MET A 398 -15.41 -23.60 28.44
C MET A 398 -15.67 -24.41 27.16
N THR A 399 -16.92 -24.79 26.95
CA THR A 399 -17.36 -25.60 25.81
C THR A 399 -17.24 -24.82 24.50
N PRO A 400 -16.96 -25.53 23.39
CA PRO A 400 -16.83 -24.95 22.06
C PRO A 400 -18.22 -24.84 21.43
N GLU A 401 -18.68 -23.62 21.18
CA GLU A 401 -19.86 -23.41 20.36
C GLU A 401 -19.45 -22.94 18.96
N THR A 402 -19.53 -23.93 18.06
CA THR A 402 -20.14 -23.86 16.74
C THR A 402 -19.40 -23.05 15.66
N THR A 403 -18.61 -23.80 14.89
CA THR A 403 -18.32 -23.54 13.47
C THR A 403 -19.59 -23.26 12.67
N GLY A 404 -19.69 -22.05 12.11
CA GLY A 404 -20.70 -21.66 11.11
C GLY A 404 -20.29 -20.36 10.40
N ASP A 405 -19.76 -20.49 9.19
CA ASP A 405 -19.50 -19.45 8.17
C ASP A 405 -19.00 -18.07 8.64
N ALA A 406 -17.68 -17.95 8.82
CA ALA A 406 -17.01 -16.66 8.75
C ALA A 406 -17.01 -16.16 7.29
N ARG A 407 -18.14 -15.60 6.85
CA ARG A 407 -18.29 -14.91 5.57
C ARG A 407 -17.24 -13.78 5.53
N ILE A 408 -16.34 -13.81 4.55
CA ILE A 408 -15.29 -12.80 4.38
C ILE A 408 -15.97 -11.51 3.89
N LEU A 409 -16.46 -10.69 4.83
CA LEU A 409 -16.98 -9.37 4.55
C LEU A 409 -15.81 -8.44 4.16
N THR A 410 -15.98 -7.68 3.08
CA THR A 410 -14.99 -6.66 2.68
C THR A 410 -14.85 -5.63 3.80
N PRO A 411 -13.63 -5.33 4.29
CA PRO A 411 -13.44 -4.37 5.38
C PRO A 411 -13.90 -2.95 5.03
N LEU A 412 -14.39 -2.23 6.04
CA LEU A 412 -14.92 -0.87 5.90
C LEU A 412 -13.94 0.09 5.21
N SER A 413 -12.63 -0.03 5.49
CA SER A 413 -11.60 0.82 4.87
C SER A 413 -11.50 0.64 3.35
N VAL A 414 -11.76 -0.56 2.83
CA VAL A 414 -11.76 -0.82 1.39
C VAL A 414 -13.03 -0.26 0.76
N LYS A 415 -14.18 -0.44 1.41
CA LYS A 415 -15.45 0.13 0.94
C LYS A 415 -15.42 1.65 0.88
N ILE A 416 -14.89 2.31 1.92
CA ILE A 416 -14.71 3.77 1.95
C ILE A 416 -13.79 4.20 0.80
N ALA A 417 -12.63 3.56 0.64
CA ALA A 417 -11.69 3.91 -0.42
C ALA A 417 -12.29 3.71 -1.83
N ALA A 418 -13.07 2.64 -2.03
CA ALA A 418 -13.80 2.39 -3.27
C ALA A 418 -14.84 3.50 -3.56
N LEU A 419 -15.64 3.88 -2.55
CA LEU A 419 -16.64 4.95 -2.67
C LEU A 419 -16.00 6.31 -2.97
N GLU A 420 -14.94 6.69 -2.26
CA GLU A 420 -14.18 7.92 -2.52
C GLU A 420 -13.57 7.92 -3.93
N THR A 421 -13.13 6.75 -4.41
CA THR A 421 -12.60 6.63 -5.78
C THR A 421 -13.70 6.77 -6.83
N LEU A 422 -14.87 6.16 -6.61
CA LEU A 422 -16.05 6.34 -7.47
C LEU A 422 -16.50 7.80 -7.49
N GLU A 423 -16.53 8.48 -6.34
CA GLU A 423 -16.83 9.91 -6.27
C GLU A 423 -15.90 10.74 -7.17
N ILE A 424 -14.59 10.51 -7.07
CA ILE A 424 -13.59 11.21 -7.90
C ILE A 424 -13.78 10.86 -9.37
N LEU A 425 -14.00 9.59 -9.70
CA LEU A 425 -14.22 9.14 -11.07
C LEU A 425 -15.46 9.81 -11.68
N LEU A 426 -16.57 9.88 -10.95
CA LEU A 426 -17.80 10.52 -11.39
C LEU A 426 -17.61 12.03 -11.58
N ASN A 427 -16.85 12.69 -10.73
CA ASN A 427 -16.55 14.11 -10.86
C ASN A 427 -15.62 14.43 -12.05
N VAL A 428 -14.64 13.57 -12.34
CA VAL A 428 -13.63 13.79 -13.39
C VAL A 428 -14.08 13.28 -14.76
N GLY A 429 -14.74 12.13 -14.80
CA GLY A 429 -15.11 11.40 -16.02
C GLY A 429 -16.59 11.04 -16.09
N GLY A 430 -17.45 11.60 -15.26
CA GLY A 430 -18.87 11.24 -15.27
C GLY A 430 -19.65 11.68 -16.51
N SER A 431 -19.11 12.62 -17.31
CA SER A 431 -19.65 13.04 -18.60
C SER A 431 -19.18 12.18 -19.79
N LEU A 432 -18.39 11.13 -19.54
CA LEU A 432 -17.90 10.24 -20.59
C LEU A 432 -19.06 9.42 -21.17
N GLN A 433 -19.41 9.68 -22.45
CA GLN A 433 -20.57 9.11 -23.17
C GLN A 433 -20.58 7.57 -23.34
N THR A 434 -19.58 6.84 -22.85
CA THR A 434 -19.51 5.37 -22.91
C THR A 434 -20.26 4.74 -21.73
N ASP A 435 -21.55 5.06 -21.60
CA ASP A 435 -22.36 4.97 -20.36
C ASP A 435 -22.85 3.57 -19.94
N CYS A 436 -22.33 2.47 -20.48
CA CYS A 436 -22.86 1.13 -20.15
C CYS A 436 -22.73 0.76 -18.65
N TRP A 437 -21.75 1.35 -17.97
CA TRP A 437 -21.48 1.15 -16.54
C TRP A 437 -22.33 2.06 -15.62
N ARG A 438 -22.91 3.16 -16.15
CA ARG A 438 -23.60 4.17 -15.34
C ARG A 438 -24.80 3.62 -14.57
N PRO A 439 -25.74 2.87 -15.19
CA PRO A 439 -26.90 2.36 -14.47
C PRO A 439 -26.53 1.41 -13.31
N GLU A 440 -25.50 0.59 -13.51
CA GLU A 440 -25.00 -0.35 -12.50
C GLU A 440 -24.38 0.39 -11.32
N VAL A 441 -23.56 1.41 -11.57
CA VAL A 441 -22.96 2.23 -10.51
C VAL A 441 -24.02 3.06 -9.77
N ASP A 442 -24.99 3.64 -10.47
CA ASP A 442 -26.06 4.41 -9.84
C ASP A 442 -26.93 3.52 -8.92
N LEU A 443 -27.22 2.28 -9.33
CA LEU A 443 -27.91 1.28 -8.51
C LEU A 443 -27.07 0.84 -7.31
N LEU A 444 -25.78 0.58 -7.51
CA LEU A 444 -24.85 0.22 -6.44
C LEU A 444 -24.81 1.31 -5.36
N LEU A 445 -24.61 2.56 -5.76
CA LEU A 445 -24.46 3.69 -4.83
C LEU A 445 -25.73 3.93 -4.00
N ILE A 446 -26.92 3.86 -4.60
CA ILE A 446 -28.16 4.02 -3.83
C ILE A 446 -28.37 2.88 -2.82
N ASN A 447 -28.01 1.65 -3.18
CA ASN A 447 -28.15 0.50 -2.29
C ASN A 447 -27.16 0.57 -1.12
N VAL A 448 -25.89 0.86 -1.40
CA VAL A 448 -24.85 1.04 -0.37
C VAL A 448 -25.19 2.21 0.55
N ALA A 449 -25.64 3.35 0.02
CA ALA A 449 -26.04 4.49 0.83
C ALA A 449 -27.27 4.18 1.71
N THR A 450 -28.24 3.42 1.17
CA THR A 450 -29.41 2.96 1.96
C THR A 450 -28.95 2.08 3.12
N SER A 451 -28.15 1.06 2.83
CA SER A 451 -27.62 0.13 3.84
C SER A 451 -26.79 0.83 4.91
N ALA A 452 -25.90 1.77 4.52
CA ALA A 452 -25.07 2.52 5.46
C ALA A 452 -25.91 3.43 6.39
N CYS A 453 -26.95 4.09 5.85
CA CYS A 453 -27.85 4.94 6.65
C CYS A 453 -28.75 4.13 7.58
N ASP A 454 -29.17 2.93 7.17
CA ASP A 454 -30.01 2.05 8.01
C ASP A 454 -29.19 1.39 9.13
N THR A 455 -27.94 1.02 8.85
CA THR A 455 -27.01 0.43 9.83
C THR A 455 -26.59 1.43 10.92
N GLY A 456 -26.41 2.70 10.57
CA GLY A 456 -26.03 3.77 11.50
C GLY A 456 -27.10 4.14 12.54
N GLY A 457 -28.34 3.70 12.37
CA GLY A 457 -29.46 3.99 13.28
C GLY A 457 -29.66 2.99 14.42
N SER A 458 -29.01 1.82 14.39
CA SER A 458 -29.39 0.69 15.26
C SER A 458 -28.47 0.42 16.46
N TYR A 459 -27.28 1.03 16.54
CA TYR A 459 -26.36 0.80 17.65
C TYR A 459 -25.55 2.07 17.98
N GLU A 460 -25.80 2.66 19.14
CA GLU A 460 -24.87 3.61 19.78
C GLU A 460 -23.56 2.87 20.12
N GLN A 461 -22.61 2.84 19.17
CA GLN A 461 -21.26 2.37 19.47
C GLN A 461 -20.41 3.54 19.97
N LYS A 462 -19.82 3.36 21.15
CA LYS A 462 -18.76 4.22 21.67
C LYS A 462 -17.63 4.31 20.64
N PRO A 463 -17.02 5.50 20.43
CA PRO A 463 -15.91 5.65 19.50
C PRO A 463 -14.77 4.72 19.93
N SER A 464 -14.45 3.75 19.08
CA SER A 464 -13.28 2.89 19.28
C SER A 464 -12.04 3.76 19.25
N THR A 465 -11.25 3.70 20.31
CA THR A 465 -9.99 4.41 20.47
C THR A 465 -9.06 4.16 19.26
N PHE A 466 -8.66 5.27 18.61
CA PHE A 466 -7.58 5.39 17.62
C PHE A 466 -7.78 4.77 16.21
N GLY A 467 -8.18 5.63 15.26
CA GLY A 467 -7.74 5.56 13.84
C GLY A 467 -8.35 4.48 12.92
N GLY A 468 -9.38 3.75 13.35
CA GLY A 468 -10.11 2.81 12.51
C GLY A 468 -11.21 3.48 11.67
N ALA A 469 -11.47 2.95 10.47
CA ALA A 469 -12.60 3.36 9.63
C ALA A 469 -13.93 3.15 10.38
N SER A 470 -14.73 4.22 10.52
CA SER A 470 -16.01 4.16 11.24
C SER A 470 -17.21 3.97 10.30
N ILE A 471 -18.34 3.52 10.85
CA ILE A 471 -19.61 3.43 10.12
C ILE A 471 -20.08 4.82 9.65
N LEU A 472 -19.77 5.88 10.41
CA LEU A 472 -20.05 7.26 10.02
C LEU A 472 -19.22 7.68 8.80
N ASP A 473 -17.95 7.28 8.73
CA ASP A 473 -17.11 7.54 7.56
C ASP A 473 -17.65 6.83 6.32
N LEU A 474 -18.14 5.59 6.47
CA LEU A 474 -18.82 4.87 5.40
C LEU A 474 -20.12 5.56 4.95
N GLN A 475 -20.94 6.03 5.89
CA GLN A 475 -22.15 6.79 5.58
C GLN A 475 -21.82 8.08 4.84
N LEU A 476 -20.80 8.81 5.29
CA LEU A 476 -20.37 10.04 4.64
C LEU A 476 -19.84 9.78 3.21
N ALA A 477 -18.97 8.79 3.04
CA ALA A 477 -18.41 8.43 1.73
C ALA A 477 -19.50 7.97 0.76
N SER A 478 -20.46 7.17 1.23
CA SER A 478 -21.58 6.69 0.38
C SER A 478 -22.51 7.83 -0.06
N LEU A 479 -22.82 8.77 0.84
CA LEU A 479 -23.61 9.95 0.51
C LEU A 479 -22.88 10.89 -0.46
N LYS A 480 -21.56 11.08 -0.30
CA LYS A 480 -20.76 11.89 -1.24
C LYS A 480 -20.70 11.27 -2.63
N ALA A 481 -20.45 9.96 -2.72
CA ALA A 481 -20.45 9.25 -3.99
C ALA A 481 -21.84 9.29 -4.67
N LEU A 482 -22.92 9.12 -3.90
CA LEU A 482 -24.29 9.24 -4.42
C LEU A 482 -24.59 10.65 -4.95
N LEU A 483 -24.15 11.69 -4.24
CA LEU A 483 -24.28 13.07 -4.71
C LEU A 483 -23.50 13.29 -6.02
N ALA A 484 -22.26 12.81 -6.10
CA ALA A 484 -21.46 12.89 -7.32
C ALA A 484 -22.12 12.15 -8.49
N SER A 485 -22.80 11.02 -8.24
CA SER A 485 -23.59 10.32 -9.27
C SER A 485 -24.74 11.20 -9.79
N PHE A 486 -25.52 11.83 -8.90
CA PHE A 486 -26.61 12.72 -9.30
C PHE A 486 -26.15 13.95 -10.07
N LEU A 487 -25.04 14.55 -9.65
CA LEU A 487 -24.47 15.73 -10.31
C LEU A 487 -23.84 15.37 -11.66
N SER A 488 -23.21 14.22 -11.79
CA SER A 488 -22.56 13.82 -13.04
C SER A 488 -23.50 13.13 -14.03
N SER A 489 -24.81 13.08 -13.77
CA SER A 489 -25.73 12.28 -14.56
C SER A 489 -25.89 12.86 -15.98
N PRO A 490 -25.72 12.04 -17.05
CA PRO A 490 -26.04 12.48 -18.41
C PRO A 490 -27.55 12.58 -18.65
N TYR A 491 -28.37 12.06 -17.73
CA TYR A 491 -29.82 12.05 -17.84
C TYR A 491 -30.43 13.37 -17.34
N SER A 492 -31.50 13.83 -17.98
CA SER A 492 -32.26 15.02 -17.56
C SER A 492 -32.81 14.92 -16.14
N ARG A 493 -33.05 13.68 -15.67
CA ARG A 493 -33.35 13.36 -14.28
C ARG A 493 -32.52 12.16 -13.85
N PRO A 494 -31.60 12.30 -12.87
CA PRO A 494 -30.83 11.18 -12.36
C PRO A 494 -31.75 10.06 -11.83
N PRO A 495 -31.43 8.78 -12.11
CA PRO A 495 -32.16 7.66 -11.52
C PRO A 495 -32.03 7.70 -9.99
N TYR A 496 -33.07 7.23 -9.30
CA TYR A 496 -33.13 7.18 -7.82
C TYR A 496 -33.04 8.52 -7.07
N LEU A 497 -33.04 9.67 -7.74
CA LEU A 497 -32.94 11.00 -7.10
C LEU A 497 -33.93 11.18 -5.93
N ALA A 498 -35.20 10.79 -6.11
CA ALA A 498 -36.21 10.91 -5.06
C ALA A 498 -35.91 10.03 -3.83
N LYS A 499 -35.34 8.84 -4.03
CA LYS A 499 -34.92 7.94 -2.94
C LYS A 499 -33.66 8.51 -2.26
N GLY A 500 -32.70 9.00 -3.03
CA GLY A 500 -31.49 9.62 -2.51
C GLY A 500 -31.75 10.85 -1.65
N ILE A 501 -32.63 11.76 -2.08
CA ILE A 501 -33.03 12.95 -1.29
C ILE A 501 -33.58 12.54 0.08
N LYS A 502 -34.44 11.50 0.13
CA LYS A 502 -34.95 10.99 1.41
C LYS A 502 -33.83 10.47 2.34
N LEU A 503 -32.78 9.85 1.78
CA LEU A 503 -31.62 9.41 2.56
C LEU A 503 -30.80 10.59 3.10
N PHE A 504 -30.60 11.64 2.29
CA PHE A 504 -29.92 12.86 2.75
C PHE A 504 -30.65 13.51 3.93
N MET A 505 -31.98 13.53 3.90
CA MET A 505 -32.82 14.02 5.01
C MET A 505 -32.80 13.11 6.24
N LYS A 506 -32.72 11.78 6.05
CA LYS A 506 -32.71 10.80 7.16
C LYS A 506 -31.36 10.74 7.89
N GLY A 507 -30.24 11.06 7.23
CA GLY A 507 -28.90 10.98 7.82
C GLY A 507 -28.70 12.00 8.95
N ASN A 508 -28.89 11.56 10.21
CA ASN A 508 -29.20 12.44 11.33
C ASN A 508 -28.01 13.04 12.12
N SER A 509 -26.78 13.03 11.60
CA SER A 509 -25.62 13.55 12.36
C SER A 509 -24.48 14.04 11.45
N SER A 510 -24.56 15.33 11.12
CA SER A 510 -23.49 16.29 10.73
C SER A 510 -24.03 17.22 9.63
N TYR A 511 -25.00 18.06 10.00
CA TYR A 511 -25.61 19.06 9.12
C TYR A 511 -24.60 20.16 8.72
N GLU A 512 -23.61 20.43 9.56
CA GLU A 512 -22.64 21.52 9.40
C GLU A 512 -21.56 21.19 8.35
N TYR A 513 -20.99 19.98 8.36
CA TYR A 513 -20.01 19.54 7.35
C TYR A 513 -20.64 19.26 5.98
N LYS A 514 -21.91 18.86 5.92
CA LYS A 514 -22.65 18.60 4.67
C LYS A 514 -22.82 19.88 3.85
N CYS A 515 -23.16 20.99 4.49
CA CYS A 515 -23.35 22.28 3.84
C CYS A 515 -22.01 22.90 3.40
N GLU A 516 -20.97 22.77 4.22
CA GLU A 516 -19.64 23.28 3.88
C GLU A 516 -18.99 22.49 2.73
N TYR A 517 -19.18 21.17 2.65
CA TYR A 517 -18.69 20.35 1.53
C TYR A 517 -19.32 20.76 0.18
N ILE A 518 -20.64 20.94 0.15
CA ILE A 518 -21.38 21.41 -1.03
C ILE A 518 -20.91 22.81 -1.42
N ARG A 519 -20.70 23.71 -0.44
CA ARG A 519 -20.35 25.12 -0.67
C ARG A 519 -18.88 25.34 -1.04
N THR A 520 -17.94 24.53 -0.53
CA THR A 520 -16.48 24.70 -0.75
C THR A 520 -15.95 24.01 -2.00
N ARG A 521 -16.58 22.92 -2.45
CA ARG A 521 -16.09 22.15 -3.62
C ARG A 521 -16.71 22.62 -4.95
N PHE A 522 -17.83 23.35 -4.90
CA PHE A 522 -18.52 23.88 -6.07
C PHE A 522 -18.71 25.41 -6.03
N PRO A 523 -17.63 26.22 -5.92
CA PRO A 523 -17.73 27.63 -6.21
C PRO A 523 -17.96 27.77 -7.71
N VAL A 524 -19.19 28.14 -8.10
CA VAL A 524 -19.60 28.75 -9.37
C VAL A 524 -18.53 28.74 -10.47
N VAL A 525 -18.25 27.59 -11.11
CA VAL A 525 -17.46 27.56 -12.35
C VAL A 525 -18.02 26.50 -13.29
N ASN A 526 -18.49 26.99 -14.44
CA ASN A 526 -18.95 26.29 -15.64
C ASN A 526 -20.25 25.50 -15.56
N LEU A 527 -21.30 26.21 -15.14
CA LEU A 527 -22.67 25.91 -15.50
C LEU A 527 -22.91 26.16 -17.00
N THR A 528 -22.80 25.12 -17.80
CA THR A 528 -23.47 25.05 -19.11
C THR A 528 -24.39 23.84 -19.16
N ALA A 529 -25.53 23.94 -18.45
CA ALA A 529 -26.81 23.30 -18.76
C ALA A 529 -27.81 23.60 -17.62
N ASN A 530 -29.01 24.11 -17.96
CA ASN A 530 -30.10 24.51 -17.06
C ASN A 530 -30.59 23.43 -16.06
N ILE A 531 -30.13 22.19 -16.19
CA ILE A 531 -30.51 21.05 -15.36
C ILE A 531 -29.76 21.09 -14.00
N HIS A 532 -28.52 21.58 -13.97
CA HIS A 532 -27.70 21.64 -12.77
C HIS A 532 -28.17 22.69 -11.75
N ILE A 533 -28.62 23.87 -12.21
CA ILE A 533 -29.20 24.91 -11.33
C ILE A 533 -30.46 24.37 -10.68
N SER A 534 -31.27 23.60 -11.41
CA SER A 534 -32.53 23.07 -10.88
C SER A 534 -32.28 22.05 -9.78
N ILE A 535 -31.28 21.16 -9.91
CA ILE A 535 -30.95 20.19 -8.86
C ILE A 535 -30.29 20.87 -7.65
N LEU A 536 -29.34 21.80 -7.86
CA LEU A 536 -28.73 22.56 -6.77
C LEU A 536 -29.74 23.47 -6.08
N SER A 537 -30.59 24.18 -6.81
CA SER A 537 -31.67 25.00 -6.27
C SER A 537 -32.74 24.15 -5.57
N TYR A 538 -33.03 22.95 -6.07
CA TYR A 538 -33.96 22.03 -5.42
C TYR A 538 -33.36 21.45 -4.14
N ILE A 539 -32.06 21.13 -4.12
CA ILE A 539 -31.33 20.73 -2.91
C ILE A 539 -31.23 21.89 -1.93
N GLU A 540 -30.91 23.11 -2.38
CA GLU A 540 -30.84 24.34 -1.56
C GLU A 540 -32.20 24.81 -1.04
N LYS A 541 -33.30 24.51 -1.74
CA LYS A 541 -34.68 24.78 -1.27
C LYS A 541 -35.24 23.67 -0.37
N LEU A 542 -34.62 22.50 -0.39
CA LEU A 542 -34.96 21.37 0.48
C LEU A 542 -34.14 21.38 1.77
N ILE A 543 -32.94 21.97 1.74
CA ILE A 543 -32.20 22.49 2.92
C ILE A 543 -32.96 23.70 3.47
#